data_AF-A0A3C0G8L2-F1
#
_entry.id   AF-A0A3C0G8L2-F1
#
_cell.length_a   1.000
_cell.length_b   1.000
_cell.length_c   1.000
_cell.angle_alpha   90.00
_cell.angle_beta   90.00
_cell.angle_gamma   90.00
#
_symmetry.space_group_name_H-M   'P 1'
#
loop_
_entity.id
_entity.type
_entity.pdbx_description
1 polymer ?
#
loop_
_entity_poly.entity_id
_entity_poly.type
_entity_poly.pdbx_seq_one_letter_code
_entity_poly.pdbx_strand_id
1 'polypeptide(L)'
;SVNQTQITTSHSLQRMATSRGGQRWLIKFTYPPMSREEFNPIWSFLIKQRGRFNAFTLALPNHETLSPLPLATGSNVLKINKDVGAGENILDIKNFTANTTGVIKAGDYFRIASSNKTYIAVEDYNSNANKRALVTTYPSLVQPISENDIVTFEPVFRVSLVNDNMTVSIPSDTTRNFSVEFIETITSSVYTSTAPTSEADFTPHYMYDSYGYSYYASTYSQHQTYASLGYTHTAP
;
A
#
# COMPACT_ATOMS: atom_id res chain seq x y z
N SER A 1 10.91 -7.77 -2.91
CA SER A 1 10.10 -8.08 -4.12
C SER A 1 10.65 -7.31 -5.30
N VAL A 2 11.00 -7.99 -6.39
CA VAL A 2 11.47 -7.36 -7.64
C VAL A 2 10.33 -7.25 -8.67
N ASN A 3 10.56 -6.60 -9.80
CA ASN A 3 9.56 -6.37 -10.85
C ASN A 3 8.89 -7.68 -11.29
N GLN A 4 7.58 -7.64 -11.52
CA GLN A 4 6.85 -8.79 -12.03
C GLN A 4 7.14 -8.98 -13.52
N THR A 5 7.64 -10.16 -13.88
CA THR A 5 7.95 -10.53 -15.26
C THR A 5 7.22 -11.79 -15.68
N GLN A 6 6.78 -11.83 -16.94
CA GLN A 6 6.27 -13.04 -17.58
C GLN A 6 7.35 -13.62 -18.48
N ILE A 7 7.58 -14.92 -18.34
CA ILE A 7 8.62 -15.64 -19.08
C ILE A 7 7.93 -16.65 -20.00
N THR A 8 8.33 -16.67 -21.26
CA THR A 8 7.99 -17.74 -22.21
C THR A 8 9.27 -18.35 -22.74
N THR A 9 9.35 -19.68 -22.77
CA THR A 9 10.49 -20.44 -23.26
C THR A 9 10.06 -21.31 -24.44
N SER A 10 10.82 -21.27 -25.53
CA SER A 10 10.60 -22.16 -26.69
C SER A 10 11.35 -23.49 -26.54
N HIS A 11 10.96 -24.50 -27.32
CA HIS A 11 11.70 -25.77 -27.40
C HIS A 11 13.15 -25.60 -27.89
N SER A 12 13.46 -24.51 -28.58
CA SER A 12 14.83 -24.11 -28.96
C SER A 12 15.55 -23.31 -27.87
N LEU A 13 15.06 -23.34 -26.62
CA LEU A 13 15.63 -22.69 -25.44
C LEU A 13 15.71 -21.15 -25.50
N GLN A 14 15.07 -20.51 -26.48
CA GLN A 14 14.97 -19.04 -26.50
C GLN A 14 14.00 -18.58 -25.42
N ARG A 15 14.42 -17.57 -24.65
CA ARG A 15 13.66 -16.97 -23.56
C ARG A 15 13.17 -15.58 -23.94
N MET A 16 11.85 -15.41 -23.92
CA MET A 16 11.20 -14.10 -24.00
C MET A 16 10.76 -13.69 -22.60
N ALA A 17 11.21 -12.52 -22.12
CA ALA A 17 10.80 -11.96 -20.84
C ALA A 17 10.11 -10.62 -21.06
N THR A 18 8.87 -10.47 -20.58
CA THR A 18 8.10 -9.23 -20.65
C THR A 18 7.84 -8.71 -19.24
N SER A 19 7.99 -7.40 -19.04
CA SER A 19 7.61 -6.74 -17.79
C SER A 19 6.11 -6.48 -17.79
N ARG A 20 5.42 -6.79 -16.70
CA ARG A 20 3.98 -6.48 -16.55
C ARG A 20 3.73 -5.03 -16.14
N GLY A 21 4.78 -4.27 -15.85
CA GLY A 21 4.68 -2.96 -15.23
C GLY A 21 4.23 -3.07 -13.76
N GLY A 22 4.67 -2.12 -12.96
CA GLY A 22 4.35 -2.09 -11.54
C GLY A 22 5.20 -3.06 -10.69
N GLN A 23 5.58 -2.55 -9.52
CA GLN A 23 6.24 -3.31 -8.47
C GLN A 23 5.44 -3.09 -7.19
N ARG A 24 5.40 -4.12 -6.34
CA ARG A 24 4.84 -4.03 -4.99
C ARG A 24 5.65 -4.85 -4.02
N TRP A 25 5.79 -4.36 -2.80
CA TRP A 25 6.44 -5.11 -1.73
C TRP A 25 5.48 -6.17 -1.17
N LEU A 26 6.02 -7.38 -0.98
CA LEU A 26 5.38 -8.46 -0.24
C LEU A 26 6.26 -8.69 0.98
N ILE A 27 5.66 -8.60 2.17
CA ILE A 27 6.36 -8.69 3.44
C ILE A 27 5.73 -9.84 4.22
N LYS A 28 6.57 -10.78 4.66
CA LYS A 28 6.15 -11.90 5.50
C LYS A 28 6.82 -11.80 6.84
N PHE A 29 6.01 -11.80 7.90
CA PHE A 29 6.52 -12.00 9.25
C PHE A 29 6.29 -13.42 9.71
N THR A 30 7.32 -13.98 10.33
CA THR A 30 7.24 -15.22 11.07
C THR A 30 7.63 -14.88 12.49
N TYR A 31 6.66 -14.98 13.40
CA TYR A 31 6.92 -14.71 14.80
C TYR A 31 7.51 -15.96 15.46
N PRO A 32 8.40 -15.80 16.46
CA PRO A 32 8.74 -16.92 17.34
C PRO A 32 7.48 -17.40 18.09
N PRO A 33 7.50 -18.59 18.72
CA PRO A 33 6.40 -19.04 19.56
C PRO A 33 6.08 -17.98 20.64
N MET A 34 4.89 -17.39 20.58
CA MET A 34 4.47 -16.33 21.49
C MET A 34 3.49 -16.84 22.53
N SER A 35 3.47 -16.22 23.71
CA SER A 35 2.42 -16.43 24.69
C SER A 35 1.08 -15.86 24.18
N ARG A 36 -0.02 -16.27 24.82
CA ARG A 36 -1.36 -15.71 24.51
C ARG A 36 -1.43 -14.21 24.72
N GLU A 37 -0.74 -13.67 25.72
CA GLU A 37 -0.75 -12.24 26.06
C GLU A 37 -0.05 -11.40 25.00
N GLU A 38 1.05 -11.91 24.42
CA GLU A 38 1.77 -11.24 23.33
C GLU A 38 1.02 -11.37 21.99
N PHE A 39 0.37 -12.51 21.76
CA PHE A 39 -0.35 -12.78 20.52
C PHE A 39 -1.66 -11.97 20.39
N ASN A 40 -2.44 -11.87 21.46
CA ASN A 40 -3.80 -11.30 21.40
C ASN A 40 -3.86 -9.85 20.87
N PRO A 41 -2.95 -8.92 21.25
CA PRO A 41 -2.94 -7.57 20.71
C PRO A 41 -2.75 -7.55 19.19
N ILE A 42 -1.78 -8.31 18.67
CA ILE A 42 -1.49 -8.43 17.23
C ILE A 42 -2.71 -8.98 16.51
N TRP A 43 -3.28 -10.08 17.01
CA TRP A 43 -4.45 -10.70 16.42
C TRP A 43 -5.67 -9.78 16.38
N SER A 44 -5.93 -9.07 17.48
CA SER A 44 -7.05 -8.13 17.57
C SER A 44 -6.91 -6.96 16.58
N PHE A 45 -5.68 -6.47 16.36
CA PHE A 45 -5.40 -5.45 15.35
C PHE A 45 -5.69 -5.96 13.94
N LEU A 46 -5.24 -7.18 13.62
CA LEU A 46 -5.46 -7.78 12.29
C LEU A 46 -6.95 -8.05 12.02
N ILE A 47 -7.72 -8.47 13.02
CA ILE A 47 -9.19 -8.61 12.89
C ILE A 47 -9.85 -7.25 12.57
N LYS A 48 -9.43 -6.16 13.22
CA LYS A 48 -9.97 -4.81 12.95
C LYS A 48 -9.72 -4.36 11.51
N GLN A 49 -8.72 -4.93 10.84
CA GLN A 49 -8.42 -4.64 9.44
C GLN A 49 -9.40 -5.26 8.45
N ARG A 50 -10.28 -6.18 8.89
CA ARG A 50 -11.30 -6.84 8.05
C ARG A 50 -10.69 -7.52 6.82
N GLY A 51 -9.62 -8.29 7.02
CA GLY A 51 -8.92 -8.99 5.94
C GLY A 51 -8.24 -8.00 4.99
N ARG A 52 -8.50 -8.15 3.68
CA ARG A 52 -7.90 -7.33 2.61
C ARG A 52 -8.55 -5.96 2.46
N PHE A 53 -9.60 -5.65 3.23
CA PHE A 53 -10.45 -4.48 3.04
C PHE A 53 -9.74 -3.16 3.40
N ASN A 54 -9.20 -3.07 4.62
CA ASN A 54 -8.52 -1.85 5.06
C ASN A 54 -7.02 -1.89 4.66
N ALA A 55 -6.42 -0.72 4.46
CA ALA A 55 -4.97 -0.54 4.38
C ALA A 55 -4.43 0.14 5.66
N PHE A 56 -3.19 -0.14 6.03
CA PHE A 56 -2.55 0.38 7.24
C PHE A 56 -1.05 0.59 7.02
N THR A 57 -0.40 1.31 7.94
CA THR A 57 1.05 1.54 7.91
C THR A 57 1.77 0.47 8.71
N LEU A 58 2.82 -0.08 8.12
CA LEU A 58 3.67 -1.10 8.70
C LEU A 58 5.11 -0.60 8.69
N ALA A 59 5.72 -0.45 9.87
CA ALA A 59 7.15 -0.22 10.00
C ALA A 59 7.88 -1.57 10.07
N LEU A 60 8.96 -1.75 9.29
CA LEU A 60 9.80 -2.94 9.43
C LEU A 60 10.76 -2.78 10.61
N PRO A 61 10.67 -3.62 11.65
CA PRO A 61 11.63 -3.58 12.73
C PRO A 61 13.03 -3.98 12.23
N ASN A 62 14.07 -3.37 12.79
CA ASN A 62 15.48 -3.65 12.47
C ASN A 62 15.90 -3.33 11.02
N HIS A 63 15.09 -2.58 10.28
CA HIS A 63 15.42 -2.07 8.95
C HIS A 63 15.53 -0.55 8.96
N GLU A 64 15.91 0.02 10.11
CA GLU A 64 16.19 1.45 10.24
C GLU A 64 17.27 1.88 9.25
N THR A 65 17.26 3.18 8.93
CA THR A 65 18.21 3.76 7.99
C THR A 65 19.65 3.46 8.40
N LEU A 66 20.41 2.88 7.50
CA LEU A 66 21.80 2.50 7.70
C LEU A 66 22.72 3.74 7.72
N SER A 67 22.25 4.84 7.12
CA SER A 67 22.99 6.10 7.12
C SER A 67 22.52 7.09 8.19
N PRO A 68 23.44 7.81 8.88
CA PRO A 68 23.05 9.10 9.42
C PRO A 68 22.63 9.98 8.23
N LEU A 69 21.48 10.64 8.32
CA LEU A 69 20.97 11.56 7.30
C LEU A 69 21.36 12.99 7.70
N PRO A 70 22.63 13.42 7.54
CA PRO A 70 23.08 14.71 8.03
C PRO A 70 22.39 15.82 7.24
N LEU A 71 21.65 16.65 7.95
CA LEU A 71 20.91 17.75 7.36
C LEU A 71 21.77 19.01 7.28
N ALA A 72 21.58 19.75 6.19
CA ALA A 72 22.16 21.07 6.01
C ALA A 72 21.79 22.01 7.17
N THR A 73 22.71 22.90 7.55
CA THR A 73 22.41 23.98 8.50
C THR A 73 21.14 24.74 8.11
N GLY A 74 20.20 24.87 9.05
CA GLY A 74 18.91 25.53 8.85
C GLY A 74 17.83 24.67 8.17
N SER A 75 18.12 23.41 7.86
CA SER A 75 17.14 22.45 7.33
C SER A 75 16.83 21.36 8.35
N ASN A 76 15.54 21.06 8.50
CA ASN A 76 15.06 19.99 9.38
C ASN A 76 14.49 18.79 8.60
N VAL A 77 14.39 18.89 7.27
CA VAL A 77 13.78 17.88 6.40
C VAL A 77 14.48 17.81 5.05
N LEU A 78 14.57 16.60 4.49
CA LEU A 78 14.99 16.37 3.11
C LEU A 78 13.84 16.65 2.15
N LYS A 79 14.16 17.20 0.97
CA LYS A 79 13.15 17.60 0.00
C LYS A 79 13.57 17.27 -1.43
N ILE A 80 12.60 17.13 -2.32
CA ILE A 80 12.83 17.05 -3.76
C ILE A 80 13.26 18.43 -4.30
N ASN A 81 14.31 18.45 -5.11
CA ASN A 81 14.87 19.69 -5.67
C ASN A 81 14.12 20.17 -6.93
N LYS A 82 13.47 19.28 -7.68
CA LYS A 82 12.75 19.61 -8.92
C LYS A 82 11.66 18.57 -9.18
N ASP A 83 10.60 18.98 -9.87
CA ASP A 83 9.57 18.07 -10.40
C ASP A 83 10.17 16.88 -11.16
N VAL A 84 9.61 15.70 -10.93
CA VAL A 84 10.00 14.44 -11.57
C VAL A 84 8.75 13.71 -12.06
N GLY A 85 8.77 13.22 -13.30
CA GLY A 85 7.64 12.54 -13.92
C GLY A 85 7.42 11.12 -13.41
N ALA A 86 6.20 10.60 -13.59
CA ALA A 86 5.93 9.19 -13.37
C ALA A 86 6.78 8.31 -14.31
N GLY A 87 7.24 7.16 -13.82
CA GLY A 87 8.09 6.23 -14.58
C GLY A 87 9.59 6.55 -14.52
N GLU A 88 9.97 7.76 -14.10
CA GLU A 88 11.37 8.10 -13.82
C GLU A 88 11.87 7.44 -12.53
N ASN A 89 13.18 7.29 -12.39
CA ASN A 89 13.81 6.62 -11.26
C ASN A 89 15.01 7.38 -10.69
N ILE A 90 15.20 8.63 -11.08
CA ILE A 90 16.30 9.46 -10.58
C ILE A 90 15.70 10.66 -9.86
N LEU A 91 16.03 10.81 -8.58
CA LEU A 91 15.56 11.89 -7.72
C LEU A 91 16.71 12.78 -7.30
N ASP A 92 16.56 14.09 -7.50
CA ASP A 92 17.48 15.05 -6.93
C ASP A 92 16.95 15.51 -5.57
N ILE A 93 17.61 15.06 -4.50
CA ILE A 93 17.21 15.34 -3.12
C ILE A 93 18.13 16.42 -2.54
N LYS A 94 17.55 17.49 -1.99
CA LYS A 94 18.23 18.62 -1.36
C LYS A 94 18.14 18.57 0.16
N ASN A 95 18.93 19.45 0.79
CA ASN A 95 19.06 19.68 2.23
C ASN A 95 19.98 18.72 3.00
N PHE A 96 20.94 18.09 2.31
CA PHE A 96 22.02 17.38 3.00
C PHE A 96 23.12 18.33 3.47
N THR A 97 23.93 17.93 4.45
CA THR A 97 25.22 18.58 4.68
C THR A 97 26.06 18.54 3.41
N ALA A 98 26.74 19.62 3.03
CA ALA A 98 27.51 19.69 1.79
C ALA A 98 28.72 18.74 1.79
N ASN A 99 29.11 18.23 0.63
CA ASN A 99 30.32 17.41 0.42
C ASN A 99 30.47 16.25 1.43
N THR A 100 29.37 15.58 1.75
CA THR A 100 29.34 14.52 2.75
C THR A 100 29.21 13.17 2.05
N THR A 101 30.09 12.24 2.42
CA THR A 101 30.12 10.90 1.86
C THR A 101 29.10 9.99 2.54
N GLY A 102 28.38 9.19 1.76
CA GLY A 102 27.47 8.17 2.26
C GLY A 102 26.25 8.74 2.99
N VAL A 103 25.72 9.89 2.56
CA VAL A 103 24.50 10.49 3.16
C VAL A 103 23.27 9.60 3.03
N ILE A 104 23.28 8.67 2.08
CA ILE A 104 22.30 7.60 1.91
C ILE A 104 23.08 6.32 1.60
N LYS A 105 22.67 5.20 2.16
CA LYS A 105 23.26 3.89 1.91
C LYS A 105 22.36 3.01 1.05
N ALA A 106 22.99 2.13 0.29
CA ALA A 106 22.27 1.09 -0.44
C ALA A 106 21.42 0.27 0.53
N GLY A 107 20.14 0.08 0.20
CA GLY A 107 19.20 -0.62 1.08
C GLY A 107 18.36 0.29 1.97
N ASP A 108 18.64 1.59 2.04
CA ASP A 108 17.80 2.53 2.79
C ASP A 108 16.43 2.68 2.12
N TYR A 109 15.38 2.39 2.89
CA TYR A 109 14.00 2.61 2.48
C TYR A 109 13.58 4.06 2.74
N PHE A 110 12.78 4.61 1.84
CA PHE A 110 12.23 5.94 2.00
C PHE A 110 10.86 6.10 1.36
N ARG A 111 10.12 7.09 1.85
CA ARG A 111 8.84 7.54 1.30
C ARG A 111 8.90 9.01 0.91
N ILE A 112 8.02 9.37 0.00
CA ILE A 112 7.81 10.74 -0.44
C ILE A 112 6.42 11.15 0.03
N ALA A 113 6.26 12.30 0.68
CA ALA A 113 5.01 12.67 1.34
C ALA A 113 3.77 12.68 0.42
N SER A 114 3.96 13.02 -0.86
CA SER A 114 2.90 13.02 -1.87
C SER A 114 2.51 11.61 -2.35
N SER A 115 3.30 10.59 -2.04
CA SER A 115 3.19 9.22 -2.58
C SER A 115 3.00 8.19 -1.48
N ASN A 116 2.03 7.28 -1.68
CA ASN A 116 1.80 6.13 -0.77
C ASN A 116 2.76 4.95 -1.00
N LYS A 117 3.69 5.09 -1.95
CA LYS A 117 4.67 4.08 -2.34
C LYS A 117 5.95 4.21 -1.53
N THR A 118 6.50 3.08 -1.09
CA THR A 118 7.83 3.02 -0.46
C THR A 118 8.88 2.61 -1.49
N TYR A 119 9.98 3.35 -1.52
CA TYR A 119 11.10 3.17 -2.43
C TYR A 119 12.36 2.75 -1.65
N ILE A 120 13.35 2.24 -2.36
CA ILE A 120 14.67 1.88 -1.80
C ILE A 120 15.79 2.56 -2.61
N ALA A 121 16.83 2.98 -1.91
CA ALA A 121 18.09 3.42 -2.49
C ALA A 121 18.90 2.21 -2.98
N VAL A 122 19.34 2.22 -4.25
CA VAL A 122 20.03 1.06 -4.86
C VAL A 122 21.55 1.06 -4.70
N GLU A 123 22.13 2.20 -4.33
CA GLU A 123 23.58 2.38 -4.14
C GLU A 123 23.85 3.41 -3.03
N ASP A 124 25.12 3.59 -2.69
CA ASP A 124 25.55 4.61 -1.74
C ASP A 124 25.63 5.98 -2.42
N TYR A 125 25.06 7.02 -1.81
CA TYR A 125 25.05 8.36 -2.37
C TYR A 125 25.82 9.35 -1.50
N ASN A 126 26.48 10.28 -2.17
CA ASN A 126 27.19 11.40 -1.56
C ASN A 126 26.44 12.69 -1.86
N SER A 127 26.50 13.65 -0.93
CA SER A 127 26.03 15.00 -1.19
C SER A 127 27.13 15.84 -1.86
N ASN A 128 26.72 16.72 -2.78
CA ASN A 128 27.62 17.65 -3.46
C ASN A 128 27.75 18.99 -2.71
N ALA A 129 28.50 19.93 -3.28
CA ALA A 129 28.70 21.27 -2.72
C ALA A 129 27.38 22.06 -2.57
N ASN A 130 26.38 21.75 -3.39
CA ASN A 130 25.04 22.34 -3.36
C ASN A 130 24.09 21.63 -2.40
N LYS A 131 24.58 20.79 -1.48
CA LYS A 131 23.77 20.10 -0.46
C LYS A 131 22.74 19.14 -1.07
N ARG A 132 23.07 18.55 -2.23
CA ARG A 132 22.20 17.70 -3.04
C ARG A 132 22.80 16.33 -3.30
N ALA A 133 21.96 15.31 -3.37
CA ALA A 133 22.31 13.96 -3.81
C ALA A 133 21.38 13.53 -4.95
N LEU A 134 21.95 12.99 -6.02
CA LEU A 134 21.20 12.43 -7.14
C LEU A 134 21.01 10.93 -6.89
N VAL A 135 19.79 10.55 -6.54
CA VAL A 135 19.45 9.24 -5.98
C VAL A 135 18.66 8.44 -7.00
N THR A 136 19.21 7.31 -7.43
CA THR A 136 18.49 6.29 -8.18
C THR A 136 17.58 5.50 -7.24
N THR A 137 16.30 5.42 -7.58
CA THR A 137 15.26 4.78 -6.78
C THR A 137 14.86 3.46 -7.38
N TYR A 138 14.47 2.53 -6.51
CA TYR A 138 13.76 1.34 -6.92
C TYR A 138 12.47 1.15 -6.12
N PRO A 139 11.33 0.86 -6.77
CA PRO A 139 11.11 0.90 -8.23
C PRO A 139 11.13 2.34 -8.78
N SER A 140 10.87 2.49 -10.08
CA SER A 140 10.53 3.78 -10.68
C SER A 140 9.30 4.39 -10.01
N LEU A 141 9.18 5.72 -10.08
CA LEU A 141 8.06 6.48 -9.54
C LEU A 141 6.74 6.01 -10.13
N VAL A 142 5.76 5.74 -9.27
CA VAL A 142 4.41 5.31 -9.68
C VAL A 142 3.50 6.47 -10.05
N GLN A 143 3.87 7.69 -9.66
CA GLN A 143 3.13 8.93 -9.89
C GLN A 143 4.13 10.09 -9.97
N PRO A 144 3.78 11.24 -10.60
CA PRO A 144 4.64 12.41 -10.58
C PRO A 144 4.81 12.94 -9.14
N ILE A 145 5.97 13.53 -8.87
CA ILE A 145 6.27 14.21 -7.61
C ILE A 145 6.69 15.64 -7.91
N SER A 146 6.42 16.54 -6.97
CA SER A 146 6.65 17.97 -7.14
C SER A 146 7.91 18.44 -6.41
N GLU A 147 8.46 19.56 -6.85
CA GLU A 147 9.49 20.26 -6.09
C GLU A 147 9.01 20.50 -4.65
N ASN A 148 9.93 20.35 -3.69
CA ASN A 148 9.73 20.54 -2.26
C ASN A 148 8.90 19.45 -1.56
N ASP A 149 8.49 18.40 -2.26
CA ASP A 149 7.96 17.19 -1.62
C ASP A 149 8.96 16.67 -0.58
N ILE A 150 8.45 16.37 0.61
CA ILE A 150 9.25 15.90 1.73
C ILE A 150 9.65 14.45 1.48
N VAL A 151 10.93 14.15 1.67
CA VAL A 151 11.46 12.79 1.64
C VAL A 151 11.78 12.36 3.07
N THR A 152 11.29 11.19 3.45
CA THR A 152 11.54 10.60 4.77
C THR A 152 12.13 9.21 4.58
N PHE A 153 13.34 9.01 5.05
CA PHE A 153 14.00 7.71 5.04
C PHE A 153 13.56 6.96 6.30
N GLU A 154 12.66 6.00 6.11
CA GLU A 154 12.16 5.10 7.12
C GLU A 154 11.58 3.86 6.42
N PRO A 155 11.70 2.67 7.01
CA PRO A 155 11.19 1.44 6.41
C PRO A 155 9.69 1.27 6.68
N VAL A 156 8.90 2.30 6.36
CA VAL A 156 7.45 2.31 6.55
C VAL A 156 6.74 2.07 5.23
N PHE A 157 5.82 1.11 5.23
CA PHE A 157 5.07 0.65 4.07
C PHE A 157 3.58 0.81 4.31
N ARG A 158 2.85 1.23 3.28
CA ARG A 158 1.39 1.15 3.27
C ARG A 158 0.97 -0.22 2.74
N VAL A 159 0.36 -1.05 3.59
CA VAL A 159 0.06 -2.45 3.29
C VAL A 159 -1.39 -2.83 3.59
N SER A 160 -1.83 -3.94 3.02
CA SER A 160 -3.03 -4.68 3.41
C SER A 160 -2.67 -6.15 3.63
N LEU A 161 -3.56 -6.92 4.27
CA LEU A 161 -3.40 -8.37 4.33
C LEU A 161 -3.43 -8.98 2.92
N VAL A 162 -2.71 -10.10 2.72
CA VAL A 162 -2.75 -10.86 1.46
C VAL A 162 -4.02 -11.71 1.36
N ASN A 163 -4.46 -12.26 2.48
CA ASN A 163 -5.59 -13.20 2.57
C ASN A 163 -6.63 -12.69 3.56
N ASP A 164 -7.91 -12.96 3.29
CA ASP A 164 -9.00 -12.69 4.23
C ASP A 164 -9.04 -13.72 5.37
N ASN A 165 -8.63 -14.94 5.06
CA ASN A 165 -8.47 -16.01 6.03
C ASN A 165 -7.02 -16.05 6.52
N MET A 166 -6.83 -15.89 7.83
CA MET A 166 -5.53 -16.02 8.49
C MET A 166 -5.50 -17.32 9.28
N THR A 167 -4.42 -18.08 9.14
CA THR A 167 -4.23 -19.37 9.83
C THR A 167 -3.33 -19.17 11.05
N VAL A 168 -3.76 -19.70 12.20
CA VAL A 168 -2.98 -19.72 13.44
C VAL A 168 -2.86 -21.16 13.90
N SER A 169 -1.63 -21.63 14.13
CA SER A 169 -1.40 -22.94 14.72
C SER A 169 -1.47 -22.83 16.24
N ILE A 170 -2.35 -23.64 16.83
CA ILE A 170 -2.54 -23.74 18.28
C ILE A 170 -2.02 -25.11 18.71
N PRO A 171 -0.77 -25.21 19.19
CA PRO A 171 -0.24 -26.46 19.73
C PRO A 171 -0.93 -26.82 21.04
N SER A 172 -0.69 -28.03 21.54
CA SER A 172 -1.19 -28.49 22.85
C SER A 172 -0.52 -27.78 24.05
N ASP A 173 0.39 -26.85 23.79
CA ASP A 173 1.06 -26.02 24.79
C ASP A 173 0.40 -24.63 24.92
N THR A 174 1.03 -23.74 25.69
CA THR A 174 0.56 -22.37 25.89
C THR A 174 1.03 -21.39 24.81
N THR A 175 1.73 -21.87 23.77
CA THR A 175 2.33 -21.03 22.74
C THR A 175 1.44 -20.89 21.50
N ARG A 176 1.72 -19.88 20.68
CA ARG A 176 1.07 -19.66 19.38
C ARG A 176 2.13 -19.47 18.32
N ASN A 177 2.05 -20.27 17.26
CA ASN A 177 2.89 -20.11 16.08
C ASN A 177 2.11 -19.32 15.03
N PHE A 178 2.60 -18.12 14.72
CA PHE A 178 1.90 -17.18 13.87
C PHE A 178 2.81 -16.65 12.75
N SER A 179 2.28 -16.67 11.54
CA SER A 179 2.88 -16.00 10.38
C SER A 179 1.80 -15.23 9.64
N VAL A 180 2.17 -14.05 9.16
CA VAL A 180 1.28 -13.16 8.45
C VAL A 180 2.01 -12.56 7.25
N GLU A 181 1.27 -12.41 6.16
CA GLU A 181 1.76 -11.85 4.92
C GLU A 181 0.99 -10.58 4.60
N PHE A 182 1.76 -9.55 4.25
CA PHE A 182 1.30 -8.22 3.90
C PHE A 182 1.72 -7.91 2.48
N ILE A 183 0.86 -7.17 1.79
CA ILE A 183 1.11 -6.70 0.44
C ILE A 183 0.92 -5.20 0.37
N GLU A 184 1.86 -4.53 -0.28
CA GLU A 184 1.82 -3.09 -0.44
C GLU A 184 0.63 -2.64 -1.31
N THR A 185 -0.04 -1.58 -0.85
CA THR A 185 -1.25 -1.04 -1.44
C THR A 185 -1.16 0.49 -1.52
N ILE A 186 -1.08 1.02 -2.74
CA ILE A 186 -0.91 2.46 -3.02
C ILE A 186 -2.23 3.21 -3.26
N THR A 187 -3.28 2.51 -3.70
CA THR A 187 -4.61 3.04 -3.96
C THR A 187 -5.63 2.18 -3.20
N SER A 188 -6.45 2.79 -2.37
CA SER A 188 -7.62 2.13 -1.79
C SER A 188 -8.85 2.94 -2.18
N SER A 189 -9.43 2.63 -3.35
CA SER A 189 -10.80 3.05 -3.64
C SER A 189 -11.71 2.06 -2.92
N VAL A 190 -12.09 2.39 -1.69
CA VAL A 190 -13.04 1.59 -0.92
C VAL A 190 -14.43 1.94 -1.41
N TYR A 191 -15.03 1.06 -2.22
CA TYR A 191 -16.45 1.14 -2.50
C TYR A 191 -17.19 0.42 -1.39
N THR A 192 -17.71 1.18 -0.42
CA THR A 192 -18.74 0.66 0.48
C THR A 192 -20.07 0.70 -0.26
N SER A 193 -20.65 -0.45 -0.58
CA SER A 193 -22.07 -0.53 -0.93
C SER A 193 -22.87 -0.34 0.35
N THR A 194 -23.01 0.90 0.79
CA THR A 194 -24.00 1.23 1.82
C THR A 194 -25.35 1.22 1.12
N ALA A 195 -26.32 0.46 1.63
CA ALA A 195 -27.69 0.59 1.16
C ALA A 195 -28.10 2.08 1.30
N PRO A 196 -28.75 2.68 0.30
CA PRO A 196 -29.17 4.07 0.39
C PRO A 196 -30.00 4.25 1.67
N THR A 197 -29.68 5.26 2.46
CA THR A 197 -30.43 5.65 3.66
C THR A 197 -31.20 6.95 3.45
N SER A 198 -31.01 7.58 2.29
CA SER A 198 -31.54 8.89 1.96
C SER A 198 -31.78 9.01 0.45
N GLU A 199 -32.56 10.02 0.07
CA GLU A 199 -32.83 10.36 -1.33
C GLU A 199 -31.56 10.75 -2.11
N ALA A 200 -30.55 11.31 -1.44
CA ALA A 200 -29.33 11.80 -2.06
C ALA A 200 -28.41 10.67 -2.58
N ASP A 201 -28.56 9.46 -2.03
CA ASP A 201 -27.70 8.31 -2.33
C ASP A 201 -28.45 7.23 -3.13
N PHE A 202 -29.69 7.52 -3.54
CA PHE A 202 -30.56 6.56 -4.18
C PHE A 202 -30.35 6.49 -5.69
N THR A 203 -30.06 5.29 -6.20
CA THR A 203 -30.03 5.02 -7.63
C THR A 203 -31.38 4.42 -8.06
N PRO A 204 -32.10 5.06 -8.99
CA PRO A 204 -33.36 4.53 -9.50
C PRO A 204 -33.23 3.11 -10.07
N HIS A 205 -34.15 2.23 -9.71
CA HIS A 205 -34.13 0.83 -10.14
C HIS A 205 -35.53 0.20 -10.15
N TYR A 206 -35.64 -0.99 -10.72
CA TYR A 206 -36.89 -1.76 -10.73
C TYR A 206 -36.98 -2.70 -9.51
N MET A 207 -38.17 -2.82 -8.95
CA MET A 207 -38.56 -3.82 -7.96
C MET A 207 -39.72 -4.67 -8.51
N TYR A 208 -39.87 -5.90 -8.04
CA TYR A 208 -40.84 -6.86 -8.55
C TYR A 208 -41.82 -7.27 -7.45
N ASP A 209 -43.10 -7.33 -7.77
CA ASP A 209 -44.08 -7.93 -6.87
C ASP A 209 -44.01 -9.46 -6.89
N SER A 210 -44.80 -10.11 -6.03
CA SER A 210 -44.89 -11.58 -5.95
C SER A 210 -45.41 -12.25 -7.23
N TYR A 211 -45.96 -11.49 -8.17
CA TYR A 211 -46.48 -11.96 -9.45
C TYR A 211 -45.49 -11.69 -10.60
N GLY A 212 -44.33 -11.10 -10.31
CA GLY A 212 -43.27 -10.83 -11.28
C GLY A 212 -43.42 -9.55 -12.09
N TYR A 213 -44.39 -8.69 -11.76
CA TYR A 213 -44.51 -7.38 -12.43
C TYR A 213 -43.46 -6.42 -11.88
N SER A 214 -42.82 -5.68 -12.78
CA SER A 214 -41.78 -4.70 -12.44
C SER A 214 -42.35 -3.31 -12.18
N TYR A 215 -41.88 -2.66 -11.14
CA TYR A 215 -42.24 -1.30 -10.73
C TYR A 215 -40.97 -0.46 -10.59
N TYR A 216 -40.95 0.72 -11.21
CA TYR A 216 -39.80 1.61 -11.16
C TYR A 216 -39.82 2.45 -9.88
N ALA A 217 -38.82 2.24 -9.03
CA ALA A 217 -38.54 3.10 -7.89
C ALA A 217 -37.60 4.22 -8.36
N SER A 218 -38.16 5.41 -8.56
CA SER A 218 -37.41 6.61 -8.96
C SER A 218 -36.86 7.39 -7.77
N THR A 219 -37.40 7.15 -6.58
CA THR A 219 -36.99 7.79 -5.33
C THR A 219 -36.79 6.80 -4.19
N TYR A 220 -36.02 7.19 -3.17
CA TYR A 220 -35.81 6.37 -1.97
C TYR A 220 -37.11 6.12 -1.22
N SER A 221 -38.00 7.12 -1.17
CA SER A 221 -39.32 6.97 -0.54
C SER A 221 -40.19 5.94 -1.27
N GLN A 222 -40.15 5.88 -2.60
CA GLN A 222 -40.86 4.85 -3.37
C GLN A 222 -40.27 3.46 -3.13
N HIS A 223 -38.94 3.35 -3.09
CA HIS A 223 -38.26 2.09 -2.77
C HIS A 223 -38.68 1.54 -1.40
N GLN A 224 -38.70 2.39 -0.36
CA GLN A 224 -39.16 1.99 0.98
C GLN A 224 -40.63 1.55 0.99
N THR A 225 -41.48 2.23 0.22
CA THR A 225 -42.88 1.85 0.07
C THR A 225 -43.01 0.47 -0.56
N TYR A 226 -42.33 0.21 -1.69
CA TYR A 226 -42.35 -1.10 -2.35
C TYR A 226 -41.74 -2.21 -1.49
N ALA A 227 -40.65 -1.93 -0.77
CA ALA A 227 -40.05 -2.87 0.17
C ALA A 227 -41.03 -3.26 1.31
N SER A 228 -41.78 -2.29 1.85
CA SER A 228 -42.81 -2.56 2.88
C SER A 228 -44.00 -3.35 2.35
N LEU A 229 -44.29 -3.26 1.05
CA LEU A 229 -45.29 -4.07 0.36
C LEU A 229 -44.77 -5.47 -0.03
N GLY A 230 -43.50 -5.79 0.30
CA GLY A 230 -42.90 -7.10 0.07
C GLY A 230 -42.32 -7.31 -1.33
N TYR A 231 -42.07 -6.22 -2.08
CA TYR A 231 -41.50 -6.32 -3.42
C TYR A 231 -40.00 -6.62 -3.32
N THR A 232 -39.44 -7.35 -4.29
CA THR A 232 -38.05 -7.81 -4.30
C THR A 232 -37.23 -7.16 -5.42
N HIS A 233 -35.91 -7.09 -5.25
CA HIS A 233 -34.99 -6.58 -6.30
C HIS A 233 -34.77 -7.55 -7.46
N THR A 234 -35.19 -8.80 -7.27
CA THR A 234 -35.14 -9.87 -8.27
C THR A 234 -36.56 -10.28 -8.62
N ALA A 235 -36.81 -10.56 -9.90
CA ALA A 235 -38.05 -11.16 -10.34
C ALA A 235 -38.20 -12.55 -9.68
N PRO A 236 -39.37 -12.89 -9.12
CA PRO A 236 -39.68 -14.23 -8.63
C PRO A 236 -39.64 -15.30 -9.72
#